data_AF-A0A1Y1J4D1-F1
#
_entry.id   AF-A0A1Y1J4D1-F1
#
_cell.length_a   1.000
_cell.length_b   1.000
_cell.length_c   1.000
_cell.angle_alpha   90.00
_cell.angle_beta   90.00
_cell.angle_gamma   90.00
#
_symmetry.space_group_name_H-M   'P 1'
#
loop_
_entity.id
_entity.type
_entity.pdbx_description
1 polymer ?
#
loop_
_entity_poly.entity_id
_entity_poly.type
_entity_poly.pdbx_seq_one_letter_code
_entity_poly.pdbx_strand_id
1 'polypeptide(L)'
;MEGLRVARPFAFPAPMSLQAFTLIILAGLIHSGWNIVAKKAGGDARFSLYTAICNAVIWLPLGWWLGKDVVPGWGWMEWAFVTASAVLHVAYFVVLLRGYRVADLTVVYPLARGSGPLISSLVAVIFLGEQISTLGAAGIAGVVLGVFLIAGGPRMIVAIREGQDLEARQRVLSGLYYGLLTGLFIASYTVVDSYAVKMLMMSPILVDYMGNLIRLVILAPLAARDWPETKRLWHLQWRYAAVVAFFSPIAYVLVLYAVQSAPISHVAPAREVSMLFAALIGGRLLGEGDRALRIAGAIMIALGVTALGLG
;
A
#
# COMPACT_ATOMS: atom_id res chain seq x y z
N MET A 1 4.40 -32.30 42.41
CA MET A 1 4.70 -30.95 42.93
C MET A 1 5.46 -30.21 41.86
N GLU A 2 4.77 -29.79 40.80
CA GLU A 2 4.22 -28.42 40.68
C GLU A 2 5.31 -27.34 40.65
N GLY A 3 5.89 -27.16 39.48
CA GLY A 3 6.41 -25.86 39.06
C GLY A 3 5.41 -25.29 38.06
N LEU A 4 4.30 -24.73 38.56
CA LEU A 4 3.35 -23.98 37.76
C LEU A 4 4.11 -22.91 36.96
N ARG A 5 4.16 -23.09 35.65
CA ARG A 5 4.46 -21.99 34.72
C ARG A 5 3.37 -20.96 34.93
N VAL A 6 3.68 -19.93 35.71
CA VAL A 6 2.86 -18.73 35.79
C VAL A 6 2.72 -18.22 34.36
N ALA A 7 1.52 -18.37 33.80
CA ALA A 7 1.14 -17.72 32.56
C ALA A 7 1.45 -16.24 32.75
N ARG A 8 2.36 -15.70 31.93
CA ARG A 8 2.62 -14.26 31.93
C ARG A 8 1.26 -13.58 31.74
N PRO A 9 0.84 -12.68 32.64
CA PRO A 9 -0.41 -11.97 32.46
C PRO A 9 -0.37 -11.26 31.11
N PHE A 10 -1.48 -11.27 30.40
CA PHE A 10 -1.73 -10.58 29.13
C PHE A 10 -0.99 -9.22 29.13
N ALA A 11 0.19 -9.18 28.52
CA ALA A 11 0.95 -7.96 28.41
C ALA A 11 0.19 -7.10 27.39
N PHE A 12 -0.36 -5.99 27.86
CA PHE A 12 -0.97 -5.00 26.98
C PHE A 12 0.04 -4.63 25.88
N PRO A 13 -0.39 -4.52 24.61
CA PRO A 13 0.51 -4.11 23.54
C PRO A 13 1.16 -2.78 23.92
N ALA A 14 2.48 -2.70 23.79
CA ALA A 14 3.20 -1.47 24.02
C ALA A 14 2.86 -0.47 22.91
N PRO A 15 2.72 0.84 23.24
CA PRO A 15 2.43 1.86 22.25
C PRO A 15 3.50 1.87 21.16
N MET A 16 3.11 2.29 19.96
CA MET A 16 4.03 2.37 18.82
C MET A 16 5.20 3.30 19.16
N SER A 17 6.42 2.85 18.85
CA SER A 17 7.61 3.69 19.08
C SER A 17 7.50 5.00 18.31
N LEU A 18 7.99 6.10 18.92
CA LEU A 18 8.04 7.41 18.26
C LEU A 18 8.77 7.33 16.92
N GLN A 19 9.81 6.49 16.83
CA GLN A 19 10.53 6.23 15.60
C GLN A 19 9.61 5.65 14.51
N ALA A 20 8.88 4.56 14.80
CA ALA A 20 7.95 3.96 13.84
C ALA A 20 6.86 4.95 13.42
N PHE A 21 6.32 5.72 14.36
CA PHE A 21 5.35 6.77 14.06
C PHE A 21 5.93 7.81 13.08
N THR A 22 7.10 8.36 13.37
CA THR A 22 7.77 9.35 12.51
C THR A 22 8.05 8.79 11.11
N LEU A 23 8.53 7.54 11.02
CA LEU A 23 8.77 6.87 9.74
C LEU A 23 7.49 6.78 8.91
N ILE A 24 6.35 6.44 9.51
CA ILE A 24 5.06 6.34 8.81
C ILE A 24 4.56 7.70 8.33
N ILE A 25 4.67 8.74 9.16
CA ILE A 25 4.26 10.10 8.76
C ILE A 25 5.11 10.61 7.59
N LEU A 26 6.44 10.45 7.66
CA LEU A 26 7.35 10.81 6.58
C LEU A 26 7.09 9.98 5.31
N ALA A 27 6.90 8.68 5.45
CA ALA A 27 6.52 7.80 4.35
C ALA A 27 5.22 8.26 3.70
N GLY A 28 4.21 8.62 4.48
CA GLY A 28 2.94 9.12 3.99
C GLY A 28 3.07 10.43 3.20
N LEU A 29 3.88 11.36 3.69
CA LEU A 29 4.14 12.64 3.00
C LEU A 29 4.85 12.41 1.66
N ILE A 30 5.95 11.63 1.66
CA ILE A 30 6.70 11.30 0.44
C ILE A 30 5.79 10.53 -0.53
N HIS A 31 4.98 9.61 -0.01
CA HIS A 31 4.02 8.82 -0.79
C HIS A 31 3.06 9.71 -1.57
N SER A 32 2.47 10.70 -0.91
CA SER A 32 1.55 11.63 -1.54
C SER A 32 2.23 12.53 -2.56
N GLY A 33 3.49 12.92 -2.30
CA GLY A 33 4.31 13.68 -3.25
C GLY A 33 4.52 12.94 -4.58
N TRP A 34 5.04 11.71 -4.54
CA TRP A 34 5.29 10.97 -5.78
C TRP A 34 4.00 10.54 -6.48
N ASN A 35 2.91 10.30 -5.75
CA ASN A 35 1.61 9.98 -6.36
C ASN A 35 1.07 11.14 -7.22
N ILE A 36 1.30 12.39 -6.81
CA ILE A 36 0.91 13.56 -7.62
C ILE A 36 1.70 13.58 -8.94
N VAL A 37 3.00 13.26 -8.88
CA VAL A 37 3.88 13.18 -10.06
C VAL A 37 3.43 12.05 -10.98
N ALA A 38 3.15 10.86 -10.43
CA ALA A 38 2.63 9.72 -11.18
C ALA A 38 1.29 10.05 -11.86
N LYS A 39 0.38 10.73 -11.16
CA LYS A 39 -0.90 11.17 -11.73
C LYS A 39 -0.73 12.14 -12.90
N LYS A 40 0.23 13.07 -12.80
CA LYS A 40 0.54 14.03 -13.88
C LYS A 40 1.14 13.36 -15.11
N ALA A 41 1.80 12.21 -14.97
CA ALA A 41 2.36 11.47 -16.09
C ALA A 41 1.31 10.91 -17.05
N GLY A 42 0.06 10.73 -16.58
CA GLY A 42 -1.01 10.12 -17.39
C GLY A 42 -0.67 8.71 -17.88
N GLY A 43 0.14 7.99 -17.10
CA GLY A 43 0.73 6.72 -17.48
C GLY A 43 -0.25 5.54 -17.50
N ASP A 44 -0.04 4.63 -18.43
CA ASP A 44 -0.71 3.32 -18.45
C ASP A 44 0.16 2.25 -17.76
N ALA A 45 -0.06 0.97 -18.06
CA ALA A 45 0.75 -0.11 -17.50
C ALA A 45 2.25 -0.03 -17.86
N ARG A 46 2.61 0.65 -18.94
CA ARG A 46 4.02 0.85 -19.34
C ARG A 46 4.71 1.86 -18.44
N PHE A 47 3.98 2.78 -17.81
CA PHE A 47 4.56 3.69 -16.82
C PHE A 47 5.14 2.94 -15.63
N SER A 48 4.52 1.84 -15.21
CA SER A 48 5.06 0.95 -14.17
C SER A 48 6.34 0.26 -14.64
N LEU A 49 6.42 -0.15 -15.91
CA LEU A 49 7.66 -0.68 -16.50
C LEU A 49 8.77 0.38 -16.51
N TYR A 50 8.47 1.63 -16.93
CA TYR A 50 9.47 2.71 -16.93
C TYR A 50 9.97 3.03 -15.53
N THR A 51 9.06 3.04 -14.54
CA THR A 51 9.41 3.23 -13.14
C THR A 51 10.30 2.10 -12.65
N ALA A 52 10.03 0.84 -13.02
CA ALA A 52 10.86 -0.31 -12.67
C ALA A 52 12.26 -0.25 -13.33
N ILE A 53 12.36 0.18 -14.60
CA ILE A 53 13.65 0.42 -15.28
C ILE A 53 14.44 1.50 -14.56
N CYS A 54 13.82 2.67 -14.30
CA CYS A 54 14.47 3.75 -13.60
C CYS A 54 14.90 3.34 -12.18
N ASN A 55 14.07 2.58 -11.46
CA ASN A 55 14.39 2.07 -10.13
C ASN A 55 15.64 1.17 -10.18
N ALA A 56 15.65 0.21 -11.11
CA ALA A 56 16.77 -0.71 -11.28
C ALA A 56 18.11 0.01 -11.45
N VAL A 57 18.13 1.10 -12.22
CA VAL A 57 19.34 1.91 -12.48
C VAL A 57 19.68 2.84 -11.32
N ILE A 58 18.71 3.62 -10.82
CA ILE A 58 18.92 4.64 -9.78
C ILE A 58 19.42 4.00 -8.49
N TRP A 59 18.84 2.86 -8.11
CA TRP A 59 19.14 2.18 -6.84
C TRP A 59 20.26 1.15 -6.97
N LEU A 60 20.80 0.89 -8.18
CA LEU A 60 21.87 -0.07 -8.39
C LEU A 60 23.09 0.14 -7.48
N PRO A 61 23.64 1.36 -7.29
CA PRO A 61 24.82 1.53 -6.44
C PRO A 61 24.56 1.10 -4.99
N LEU A 62 23.41 1.46 -4.43
CA LEU A 62 23.05 1.10 -3.06
C LEU A 62 22.67 -0.38 -2.94
N GLY A 63 21.88 -0.89 -3.88
CA GLY A 63 21.45 -2.28 -3.93
C GLY A 63 22.62 -3.23 -4.10
N TRP A 64 23.60 -2.89 -4.94
CA TRP A 64 24.85 -3.62 -5.07
C TRP A 64 25.69 -3.54 -3.78
N TRP A 65 25.91 -2.33 -3.24
CA TRP A 65 26.74 -2.16 -2.04
C TRP A 65 26.21 -2.94 -0.84
N LEU A 66 24.90 -2.91 -0.59
CA LEU A 66 24.24 -3.68 0.47
C LEU A 66 24.12 -5.17 0.12
N GLY A 67 23.96 -5.50 -1.16
CA GLY A 67 23.59 -6.84 -1.61
C GLY A 67 24.79 -7.75 -1.90
N LYS A 68 25.95 -7.21 -2.25
CA LYS A 68 27.11 -7.98 -2.74
C LYS A 68 27.57 -9.10 -1.80
N ASP A 69 27.46 -8.89 -0.48
CA ASP A 69 27.89 -9.88 0.52
C ASP A 69 26.70 -10.63 1.17
N VAL A 70 25.46 -10.17 0.92
CA VAL A 70 24.25 -10.68 1.57
C VAL A 70 23.40 -11.53 0.63
N VAL A 71 23.13 -11.04 -0.58
CA VAL A 71 22.26 -11.69 -1.57
C VAL A 71 22.81 -13.05 -2.04
N PRO A 72 24.13 -13.26 -2.21
CA PRO A 72 24.66 -14.60 -2.51
C PRO A 72 24.38 -15.64 -1.43
N GLY A 73 24.15 -15.20 -0.18
CA GLY A 73 23.78 -16.07 0.93
C GLY A 73 22.29 -16.36 1.06
N TRP A 74 21.43 -15.72 0.26
CA TRP A 74 19.99 -15.98 0.29
C TRP A 74 19.67 -17.38 -0.21
N GLY A 75 18.91 -18.12 0.60
CA GLY A 75 18.40 -19.43 0.26
C GLY A 75 17.10 -19.35 -0.53
N TRP A 76 16.45 -20.51 -0.68
CA TRP A 76 15.19 -20.62 -1.39
C TRP A 76 14.06 -19.82 -0.73
N MET A 77 14.10 -19.65 0.61
CA MET A 77 13.04 -18.99 1.37
C MET A 77 13.01 -17.48 1.09
N GLU A 78 14.15 -16.82 1.16
CA GLU A 78 14.31 -15.39 0.86
C GLU A 78 13.86 -15.08 -0.58
N TRP A 79 14.31 -15.87 -1.55
CA TRP A 79 13.90 -15.72 -2.94
C TRP A 79 12.41 -16.00 -3.14
N ALA A 80 11.82 -16.98 -2.43
CA ALA A 80 10.39 -17.25 -2.48
C ALA A 80 9.57 -16.06 -1.97
N PHE A 81 9.95 -15.44 -0.85
CA PHE A 81 9.26 -14.25 -0.31
C PHE A 81 9.38 -13.04 -1.23
N VAL A 82 10.58 -12.74 -1.74
CA VAL A 82 10.81 -11.61 -2.66
C VAL A 82 10.08 -11.82 -3.99
N THR A 83 10.06 -13.05 -4.52
CA THR A 83 9.32 -13.39 -5.73
C THR A 83 7.81 -13.31 -5.50
N ALA A 84 7.31 -13.87 -4.39
CA ALA A 84 5.89 -13.80 -4.03
C ALA A 84 5.43 -12.34 -3.88
N SER A 85 6.22 -11.51 -3.19
CA SER A 85 5.99 -10.07 -3.12
C SER A 85 5.90 -9.44 -4.51
N ALA A 86 6.91 -9.64 -5.36
CA ALA A 86 6.93 -9.07 -6.70
C ALA A 86 5.69 -9.45 -7.52
N VAL A 87 5.30 -10.73 -7.49
CA VAL A 87 4.09 -11.22 -8.17
C VAL A 87 2.83 -10.59 -7.59
N LEU A 88 2.69 -10.53 -6.26
CA LEU A 88 1.53 -9.92 -5.61
C LEU A 88 1.39 -8.44 -5.93
N HIS A 89 2.50 -7.69 -5.98
CA HIS A 89 2.50 -6.27 -6.38
C HIS A 89 2.11 -6.08 -7.85
N VAL A 90 2.60 -6.93 -8.77
CA VAL A 90 2.14 -6.87 -10.18
C VAL A 90 0.66 -7.23 -10.28
N ALA A 91 0.22 -8.30 -9.61
CA ALA A 91 -1.16 -8.73 -9.61
C ALA A 91 -2.11 -7.66 -9.05
N TYR A 92 -1.74 -7.02 -7.93
CA TYR A 92 -2.42 -5.85 -7.38
C TYR A 92 -2.64 -4.79 -8.46
N PHE A 93 -1.58 -4.39 -9.15
CA PHE A 93 -1.65 -3.31 -10.12
C PHE A 93 -2.51 -3.69 -11.34
N VAL A 94 -2.39 -4.92 -11.83
CA VAL A 94 -3.20 -5.43 -12.94
C VAL A 94 -4.69 -5.48 -12.59
N VAL A 95 -5.03 -6.02 -11.41
CA VAL A 95 -6.40 -6.10 -10.93
C VAL A 95 -7.00 -4.71 -10.73
N LEU A 96 -6.24 -3.78 -10.14
CA LEU A 96 -6.68 -2.41 -9.93
C LEU A 96 -6.98 -1.72 -11.27
N LEU A 97 -6.04 -1.77 -12.22
CA LEU A 97 -6.22 -1.14 -13.53
C LEU A 97 -7.37 -1.77 -14.32
N ARG A 98 -7.55 -3.09 -14.22
CA ARG A 98 -8.69 -3.77 -14.84
C ARG A 98 -10.00 -3.30 -14.21
N GLY A 99 -10.07 -3.21 -12.89
CA GLY A 99 -11.21 -2.67 -12.15
C GLY A 99 -11.60 -1.27 -12.63
N TYR A 100 -10.64 -0.37 -12.76
CA TYR A 100 -10.89 1.00 -13.27
C TYR A 100 -11.37 1.06 -14.72
N ARG A 101 -11.12 0.02 -15.53
CA ARG A 101 -11.57 -0.02 -16.93
C ARG A 101 -12.99 -0.57 -17.08
N VAL A 102 -13.41 -1.49 -16.21
CA VAL A 102 -14.66 -2.25 -16.37
C VAL A 102 -15.74 -1.91 -15.35
N ALA A 103 -15.41 -1.08 -14.35
CA ALA A 103 -16.32 -0.71 -13.27
C ALA A 103 -16.16 0.76 -12.86
N ASP A 104 -17.15 1.27 -12.13
CA ASP A 104 -17.16 2.66 -11.69
C ASP A 104 -16.06 2.92 -10.66
N LEU A 105 -15.27 3.96 -10.93
CA LEU A 105 -14.19 4.41 -10.04
C LEU A 105 -14.71 4.74 -8.62
N THR A 106 -15.95 5.23 -8.54
CA THR A 106 -16.65 5.54 -7.27
C THR A 106 -16.85 4.32 -6.38
N VAL A 107 -16.81 3.10 -6.93
CA VAL A 107 -16.94 1.83 -6.20
C VAL A 107 -15.58 1.18 -5.97
N VAL A 108 -14.76 1.06 -7.02
CA VAL A 108 -13.46 0.37 -6.94
C VAL A 108 -12.53 1.07 -5.96
N TYR A 109 -12.45 2.40 -6.03
CA TYR A 109 -11.46 3.18 -5.29
C TYR A 109 -11.64 3.13 -3.76
N PRO A 110 -12.84 3.38 -3.19
CA PRO A 110 -13.05 3.23 -1.75
C PRO A 110 -12.78 1.81 -1.23
N LEU A 111 -13.18 0.78 -1.97
CA LEU A 111 -12.96 -0.60 -1.54
C LEU A 111 -11.49 -0.99 -1.59
N ALA A 112 -10.79 -0.67 -2.68
CA ALA A 112 -9.37 -0.97 -2.82
C ALA A 112 -8.55 -0.33 -1.68
N ARG A 113 -8.85 0.92 -1.33
CA ARG A 113 -8.15 1.67 -0.27
C ARG A 113 -8.55 1.27 1.14
N GLY A 114 -9.83 1.03 1.40
CA GLY A 114 -10.32 0.72 2.74
C GLY A 114 -10.09 -0.74 3.17
N SER A 115 -10.24 -1.69 2.25
CA SER A 115 -10.16 -3.12 2.61
C SER A 115 -8.75 -3.63 2.80
N GLY A 116 -7.75 -3.08 2.09
CA GLY A 116 -6.35 -3.51 2.23
C GLY A 116 -5.81 -3.43 3.66
N PRO A 117 -5.83 -2.25 4.30
CA PRO A 117 -5.39 -2.11 5.68
C PRO A 117 -6.22 -2.93 6.68
N LEU A 118 -7.55 -2.99 6.49
CA LEU A 118 -8.44 -3.77 7.36
C LEU A 118 -8.08 -5.27 7.32
N ILE A 119 -7.95 -5.83 6.11
CA ILE A 119 -7.59 -7.24 5.92
C ILE A 119 -6.17 -7.49 6.43
N SER A 120 -5.23 -6.57 6.19
CA SER A 120 -3.85 -6.69 6.70
C SER A 120 -3.82 -6.80 8.22
N SER A 121 -4.54 -5.91 8.92
CA SER A 121 -4.61 -5.94 10.38
C SER A 121 -5.30 -7.20 10.89
N LEU A 122 -6.39 -7.63 10.26
CA LEU A 122 -7.10 -8.85 10.64
C LEU A 122 -6.20 -10.09 10.47
N VAL A 123 -5.48 -10.20 9.36
CA VAL A 123 -4.55 -11.30 9.10
C VAL A 123 -3.40 -11.27 10.11
N ALA A 124 -2.87 -10.10 10.45
CA ALA A 124 -1.81 -9.99 11.45
C ALA A 124 -2.27 -10.46 12.84
N VAL A 125 -3.50 -10.14 13.25
CA VAL A 125 -4.06 -10.63 14.52
C VAL A 125 -4.27 -12.14 14.51
N ILE A 126 -4.93 -12.65 13.47
CA ILE A 126 -5.35 -14.06 13.43
C ILE A 126 -4.15 -14.99 13.18
N PHE A 127 -3.29 -14.66 12.23
CA PHE A 127 -2.23 -15.57 11.74
C PHE A 127 -0.86 -15.26 12.33
N LEU A 128 -0.58 -14.01 12.70
CA LEU A 128 0.71 -13.64 13.32
C LEU A 128 0.61 -13.49 14.84
N GLY A 129 -0.59 -13.68 15.42
CA GLY A 129 -0.81 -13.62 16.86
C GLY A 129 -0.61 -12.23 17.46
N GLU A 130 -0.72 -11.17 16.65
CA GLU A 130 -0.63 -9.80 17.15
C GLU A 130 -1.81 -9.48 18.07
N GLN A 131 -1.51 -8.88 19.23
CA GLN A 131 -2.55 -8.38 20.13
C GLN A 131 -2.82 -6.91 19.84
N ILE A 132 -4.10 -6.51 19.93
CA ILE A 132 -4.55 -5.13 19.73
C ILE A 132 -5.33 -4.72 20.96
N SER A 133 -5.01 -3.56 21.51
CA SER A 133 -5.79 -2.94 22.57
C SER A 133 -7.16 -2.47 22.06
N THR A 134 -8.09 -2.19 22.96
CA THR A 134 -9.38 -1.57 22.57
C THR A 134 -9.16 -0.22 21.88
N LEU A 135 -8.16 0.55 22.32
CA LEU A 135 -7.79 1.82 21.70
C LEU A 135 -7.19 1.61 20.29
N GLY A 136 -6.32 0.61 20.13
CA GLY A 136 -5.78 0.24 18.82
C GLY A 136 -6.90 -0.19 17.85
N ALA A 137 -7.86 -1.01 18.30
CA ALA A 137 -8.99 -1.44 17.48
C ALA A 137 -9.90 -0.26 17.06
N ALA A 138 -10.17 0.67 17.98
CA ALA A 138 -10.86 1.92 17.67
C ALA A 138 -10.06 2.77 16.67
N GLY A 139 -8.73 2.77 16.79
CA GLY A 139 -7.82 3.41 15.84
C GLY A 139 -7.93 2.85 14.42
N ILE A 140 -7.91 1.52 14.27
CA ILE A 140 -8.14 0.83 12.99
C ILE A 140 -9.48 1.25 12.39
N ALA A 141 -10.55 1.18 13.19
CA ALA A 141 -11.89 1.55 12.73
C ALA A 141 -11.94 3.02 12.28
N GLY A 142 -11.34 3.94 13.04
CA GLY A 142 -11.23 5.36 12.69
C GLY A 142 -10.52 5.59 11.36
N VAL A 143 -9.38 4.92 11.15
CA VAL A 143 -8.65 5.00 9.88
C VAL A 143 -9.46 4.45 8.72
N VAL A 144 -10.00 3.23 8.84
CA VAL A 144 -10.75 2.58 7.75
C VAL A 144 -11.99 3.39 7.36
N LEU A 145 -12.73 3.90 8.35
CA LEU A 145 -13.88 4.77 8.11
C LEU A 145 -13.46 6.10 7.50
N GLY A 146 -12.35 6.70 7.97
CA GLY A 146 -11.85 7.94 7.40
C GLY A 146 -11.40 7.80 5.95
N VAL A 147 -10.71 6.70 5.62
CA VAL A 147 -10.37 6.30 4.24
C VAL A 147 -11.61 6.14 3.40
N PHE A 148 -12.61 5.41 3.91
CA PHE A 148 -13.88 5.21 3.24
C PHE A 148 -14.57 6.54 2.90
N LEU A 149 -14.61 7.49 3.83
CA LEU A 149 -15.18 8.82 3.60
C LEU A 149 -14.40 9.61 2.55
N ILE A 150 -13.07 9.67 2.65
CA ILE A 150 -12.23 10.42 1.69
C ILE A 150 -12.30 9.80 0.29
N ALA A 151 -12.33 8.48 0.20
CA ALA A 151 -12.32 7.76 -1.07
C ALA A 151 -13.68 7.79 -1.81
N GLY A 152 -14.73 8.35 -1.20
CA GLY A 152 -16.05 8.51 -1.83
C GLY A 152 -17.06 7.43 -1.45
N GLY A 153 -16.87 6.75 -0.31
CA GLY A 153 -17.75 5.71 0.20
C GLY A 153 -19.25 6.06 0.24
N PRO A 154 -19.67 7.28 0.65
CA PRO A 154 -21.08 7.66 0.57
C PRO A 154 -21.64 7.60 -0.86
N ARG A 155 -20.87 8.02 -1.87
CA ARG A 155 -21.28 7.90 -3.29
C ARG A 155 -21.32 6.45 -3.75
N MET A 156 -20.42 5.60 -3.24
CA MET A 156 -20.49 4.16 -3.49
C MET A 156 -21.81 3.57 -2.95
N ILE A 157 -22.22 3.94 -1.74
CA ILE A 157 -23.47 3.46 -1.14
C ILE A 157 -24.68 3.90 -2.00
N VAL A 158 -24.68 5.15 -2.46
CA VAL A 158 -25.71 5.66 -3.37
C VAL A 158 -25.72 4.86 -4.68
N ALA A 159 -24.56 4.67 -5.32
CA ALA A 159 -24.44 3.90 -6.56
C ALA A 159 -24.92 2.45 -6.41
N ILE A 160 -24.68 1.81 -5.25
CA ILE A 160 -25.18 0.46 -4.96
C ILE A 160 -26.70 0.45 -4.81
N ARG A 161 -27.29 1.48 -4.21
CA ARG A 161 -28.74 1.59 -3.97
C ARG A 161 -29.54 1.97 -5.21
N GLU A 162 -28.97 2.84 -6.05
CA GLU A 162 -29.63 3.46 -7.20
C GLU A 162 -29.30 2.78 -8.53
N GLY A 163 -28.54 1.67 -8.53
CA GLY A 163 -28.27 0.87 -9.74
C GLY A 163 -29.54 0.19 -10.25
N GLN A 164 -30.41 0.95 -10.92
CA GLN A 164 -31.75 0.52 -11.33
C GLN A 164 -31.73 -0.37 -12.59
N ASP A 165 -30.77 -0.17 -13.49
CA ASP A 165 -30.65 -0.95 -14.71
C ASP A 165 -29.60 -2.08 -14.60
N LEU A 166 -29.80 -3.15 -15.38
CA LEU A 166 -28.95 -4.35 -15.36
C LEU A 166 -27.46 -4.05 -15.61
N GLU A 167 -27.17 -3.16 -16.57
CA GLU A 167 -25.78 -2.76 -16.87
C GLU A 167 -25.13 -2.00 -15.71
N ALA A 168 -25.85 -1.07 -15.09
CA ALA A 168 -25.35 -0.31 -13.94
C ALA A 168 -25.07 -1.25 -12.76
N ARG A 169 -25.99 -2.18 -12.49
CA ARG A 169 -25.81 -3.20 -11.46
C ARG A 169 -24.59 -4.09 -11.73
N GLN A 170 -24.36 -4.49 -12.98
CA GLN A 170 -23.19 -5.30 -13.34
C GLN A 170 -21.86 -4.54 -13.17
N ARG A 171 -21.83 -3.24 -13.49
CA ARG A 171 -20.66 -2.36 -13.24
C ARG A 171 -20.38 -2.23 -11.74
N VAL A 172 -21.42 -2.04 -10.92
CA VAL A 172 -21.28 -2.02 -9.45
C VAL A 172 -20.73 -3.33 -8.92
N LEU A 173 -21.31 -4.48 -9.30
CA LEU A 173 -20.83 -5.80 -8.86
C LEU A 173 -19.39 -6.07 -9.26
N SER A 174 -19.02 -5.71 -10.51
CA SER A 174 -17.64 -5.77 -10.96
C SER A 174 -16.75 -4.86 -10.12
N GLY A 175 -17.22 -3.66 -9.77
CA GLY A 175 -16.52 -2.72 -8.91
C GLY A 175 -16.27 -3.26 -7.51
N LEU A 176 -17.28 -3.92 -6.92
CA LEU A 176 -17.14 -4.61 -5.63
C LEU A 176 -16.09 -5.70 -5.71
N TYR A 177 -16.15 -6.56 -6.74
CA TYR A 177 -15.21 -7.65 -6.94
C TYR A 177 -13.77 -7.15 -7.11
N TYR A 178 -13.52 -6.24 -8.06
CA TYR A 178 -12.17 -5.72 -8.31
C TYR A 178 -11.65 -4.87 -7.15
N GLY A 179 -12.51 -4.09 -6.48
CA GLY A 179 -12.15 -3.30 -5.30
C GLY A 179 -11.69 -4.18 -4.13
N LEU A 180 -12.48 -5.20 -3.77
CA LEU A 180 -12.12 -6.14 -2.71
C LEU A 180 -10.91 -7.01 -3.07
N LEU A 181 -10.83 -7.48 -4.32
CA LEU A 181 -9.69 -8.27 -4.79
C LEU A 181 -8.40 -7.45 -4.78
N THR A 182 -8.47 -6.16 -5.13
CA THR A 182 -7.32 -5.24 -5.01
C THR A 182 -6.88 -5.13 -3.55
N GLY A 183 -7.83 -4.90 -2.62
CA GLY A 183 -7.52 -4.85 -1.19
C GLY A 183 -6.91 -6.14 -0.66
N LEU A 184 -7.37 -7.30 -1.14
CA LEU A 184 -6.79 -8.60 -0.79
C LEU A 184 -5.33 -8.73 -1.26
N PHE A 185 -5.01 -8.32 -2.49
CA PHE A 185 -3.61 -8.29 -2.95
C PHE A 185 -2.77 -7.29 -2.14
N ILE A 186 -3.35 -6.14 -1.78
CA ILE A 186 -2.69 -5.15 -0.91
C ILE A 186 -2.33 -5.76 0.44
N ALA A 187 -3.29 -6.46 1.05
CA ALA A 187 -3.06 -7.12 2.32
C ALA A 187 -2.04 -8.26 2.21
N SER A 188 -2.13 -9.04 1.13
CA SER A 188 -1.26 -10.18 0.89
C SER A 188 0.20 -9.74 0.75
N TYR A 189 0.50 -8.76 -0.12
CA TYR A 189 1.88 -8.27 -0.22
C TYR A 189 2.31 -7.60 1.10
N THR A 190 1.41 -6.88 1.78
CA THR A 190 1.76 -6.20 3.03
C THR A 190 2.20 -7.22 4.09
N VAL A 191 1.49 -8.33 4.23
CA VAL A 191 1.83 -9.40 5.18
C VAL A 191 3.10 -10.15 4.75
N VAL A 192 3.24 -10.50 3.47
CA VAL A 192 4.44 -11.17 2.94
C VAL A 192 5.69 -10.32 3.15
N ASP A 193 5.63 -9.04 2.76
CA ASP A 193 6.74 -8.10 2.89
C ASP A 193 7.08 -7.85 4.36
N SER A 194 6.06 -7.69 5.20
CA SER A 194 6.23 -7.54 6.65
C SER A 194 6.88 -8.76 7.28
N TYR A 195 6.46 -9.97 6.89
CA TYR A 195 7.05 -11.21 7.39
C TYR A 195 8.52 -11.34 6.97
N ALA A 196 8.84 -11.02 5.71
CA ALA A 196 10.21 -11.05 5.21
C ALA A 196 11.15 -10.14 6.02
N VAL A 197 10.74 -8.91 6.33
CA VAL A 197 11.60 -7.96 7.06
C VAL A 197 11.60 -8.15 8.57
N LYS A 198 10.51 -8.70 9.15
CA LYS A 198 10.32 -8.83 10.60
C LYS A 198 10.68 -10.21 11.15
N MET A 199 10.38 -11.27 10.41
CA MET A 199 10.60 -12.66 10.86
C MET A 199 11.84 -13.26 10.21
N LEU A 200 12.05 -13.04 8.91
CA LEU A 200 13.27 -13.49 8.22
C LEU A 200 14.43 -12.49 8.35
N MET A 201 14.20 -11.36 9.02
CA MET A 201 15.19 -10.29 9.25
C MET A 201 15.88 -9.81 7.97
N MET A 202 15.18 -9.90 6.83
CA MET A 202 15.70 -9.43 5.55
C MET A 202 15.79 -7.90 5.56
N SER A 203 16.82 -7.36 4.90
CA SER A 203 16.97 -5.92 4.73
C SER A 203 15.77 -5.34 3.96
N PRO A 204 15.05 -4.34 4.53
CA PRO A 204 13.95 -3.65 3.83
C PRO A 204 14.34 -3.11 2.46
N ILE A 205 15.56 -2.58 2.34
CA ILE A 205 16.09 -2.02 1.08
C ILE A 205 16.29 -3.13 0.05
N LEU A 206 16.85 -4.28 0.45
CA LEU A 206 17.10 -5.38 -0.47
C LEU A 206 15.81 -6.09 -0.88
N VAL A 207 14.83 -6.24 0.03
CA VAL A 207 13.50 -6.78 -0.29
C VAL A 207 12.82 -5.92 -1.36
N ASP A 208 12.79 -4.59 -1.18
CA ASP A 208 12.19 -3.70 -2.18
C ASP A 208 13.00 -3.69 -3.49
N TYR A 209 14.32 -3.55 -3.43
CA TYR A 209 15.16 -3.47 -4.63
C TYR A 209 15.10 -4.75 -5.46
N MET A 210 15.34 -5.93 -4.86
CA MET A 210 15.26 -7.22 -5.55
C MET A 210 13.83 -7.49 -6.04
N GLY A 211 12.81 -7.14 -5.24
CA GLY A 211 11.41 -7.22 -5.65
C GLY A 211 11.13 -6.39 -6.90
N ASN A 212 11.64 -5.16 -6.99
CA ASN A 212 11.49 -4.32 -8.18
C ASN A 212 12.23 -4.86 -9.40
N LEU A 213 13.39 -5.52 -9.24
CA LEU A 213 14.05 -6.22 -10.35
C LEU A 213 13.21 -7.37 -10.89
N ILE A 214 12.58 -8.16 -10.01
CA ILE A 214 11.65 -9.23 -10.44
C ILE A 214 10.42 -8.62 -11.13
N ARG A 215 9.85 -7.55 -10.60
CA ARG A 215 8.73 -6.82 -11.25
C ARG A 215 9.12 -6.31 -12.63
N LEU A 216 10.34 -5.80 -12.81
CA LEU A 216 10.87 -5.41 -14.11
C LEU A 216 10.85 -6.58 -15.09
N VAL A 217 11.34 -7.76 -14.68
CA VAL A 217 11.31 -8.98 -15.52
C VAL A 217 9.88 -9.38 -15.87
N ILE A 218 8.95 -9.36 -14.90
CA ILE A 218 7.54 -9.70 -15.13
C ILE A 218 6.86 -8.71 -16.08
N LEU A 219 7.20 -7.41 -16.00
CA LEU A 219 6.61 -6.35 -16.81
C LEU A 219 7.28 -6.18 -18.18
N ALA A 220 8.52 -6.65 -18.37
CA ALA A 220 9.28 -6.51 -19.61
C ALA A 220 8.54 -7.00 -20.87
N PRO A 221 7.78 -8.11 -20.85
CA PRO A 221 6.99 -8.54 -22.01
C PRO A 221 5.96 -7.51 -22.50
N LEU A 222 5.53 -6.56 -21.63
CA LEU A 222 4.63 -5.48 -22.03
C LEU A 222 5.25 -4.56 -23.08
N ALA A 223 6.57 -4.32 -23.01
CA ALA A 223 7.28 -3.51 -24.00
C ALA A 223 7.30 -4.20 -25.38
N ALA A 224 7.41 -5.53 -25.41
CA ALA A 224 7.49 -6.30 -26.64
C ALA A 224 6.16 -6.37 -27.40
N ARG A 225 5.01 -6.22 -26.70
CA ARG A 225 3.68 -6.26 -27.35
C ARG A 225 3.43 -5.10 -28.30
N ASP A 226 4.02 -3.94 -28.01
CA ASP A 226 3.85 -2.72 -28.80
C ASP A 226 5.03 -1.79 -28.53
N TRP A 227 6.16 -2.13 -29.15
CA TRP A 227 7.43 -1.43 -29.00
C TRP A 227 7.38 0.03 -29.51
N PRO A 228 6.75 0.35 -30.66
CA PRO A 228 6.65 1.73 -31.13
C PRO A 228 5.98 2.66 -30.11
N GLU A 229 4.85 2.24 -29.55
CA GLU A 229 4.14 3.03 -28.53
C GLU A 229 4.93 3.11 -27.23
N THR A 230 5.58 2.01 -26.83
CA THR A 230 6.43 1.98 -25.65
C THR A 230 7.58 3.00 -25.75
N LYS A 231 8.25 3.05 -26.91
CA LYS A 231 9.31 4.04 -27.14
C LYS A 231 8.77 5.48 -27.14
N ARG A 232 7.61 5.71 -27.77
CA ARG A 232 6.96 7.02 -27.80
C ARG A 232 6.62 7.52 -26.39
N LEU A 233 5.96 6.68 -25.59
CA LEU A 233 5.55 7.01 -24.23
C LEU A 233 6.75 7.16 -23.29
N TRP A 234 7.84 6.40 -23.48
CA TRP A 234 9.08 6.60 -22.74
C TRP A 234 9.58 8.05 -22.84
N HIS A 235 9.68 8.60 -24.06
CA HIS A 235 10.15 9.97 -24.26
C HIS A 235 9.26 11.02 -23.58
N LEU A 236 7.96 10.74 -23.42
CA LEU A 236 7.01 11.63 -22.76
C LEU A 236 7.03 11.48 -21.22
N GLN A 237 7.29 10.29 -20.71
CA GLN A 237 7.02 9.93 -19.31
C GLN A 237 8.25 9.65 -18.46
N TRP A 238 9.44 9.44 -19.05
CA TRP A 238 10.63 8.96 -18.32
C TRP A 238 11.04 9.87 -17.15
N ARG A 239 10.86 11.19 -17.27
CA ARG A 239 11.20 12.15 -16.18
C ARG A 239 10.30 11.94 -14.97
N TYR A 240 9.00 11.73 -15.22
CA TYR A 240 8.05 11.40 -14.17
C TYR A 240 8.36 10.02 -13.57
N ALA A 241 8.67 9.03 -14.42
CA ALA A 241 9.05 7.69 -13.98
C ALA A 241 10.32 7.71 -13.12
N ALA A 242 11.33 8.51 -13.46
CA ALA A 242 12.56 8.65 -12.69
C ALA A 242 12.31 9.29 -11.31
N VAL A 243 11.47 10.34 -11.24
CA VAL A 243 11.08 10.95 -9.96
C VAL A 243 10.31 9.96 -9.10
N VAL A 244 9.35 9.23 -9.67
CA VAL A 244 8.61 8.19 -8.95
C VAL A 244 9.55 7.08 -8.48
N ALA A 245 10.43 6.59 -9.35
CA ALA A 245 11.40 5.53 -9.04
C ALA A 245 12.41 5.92 -7.95
N PHE A 246 12.70 7.21 -7.80
CA PHE A 246 13.54 7.71 -6.72
C PHE A 246 12.77 7.78 -5.40
N PHE A 247 11.57 8.37 -5.37
CA PHE A 247 10.85 8.63 -4.12
C PHE A 247 9.98 7.46 -3.63
N SER A 248 9.46 6.61 -4.53
CA SER A 248 8.57 5.52 -4.13
C SER A 248 9.27 4.45 -3.28
N PRO A 249 10.52 4.03 -3.57
CA PRO A 249 11.26 3.11 -2.71
C PRO A 249 11.53 3.70 -1.33
N ILE A 250 11.86 4.99 -1.24
CA ILE A 250 12.07 5.67 0.04
C ILE A 250 10.82 5.54 0.91
N ALA A 251 9.66 5.95 0.40
CA ALA A 251 8.42 5.86 1.15
C ALA A 251 8.12 4.42 1.60
N TYR A 252 8.34 3.44 0.73
CA TYR A 252 8.02 2.05 1.03
C TYR A 252 9.00 1.40 2.01
N VAL A 253 10.29 1.64 1.85
CA VAL A 253 11.35 1.18 2.77
C VAL A 253 11.16 1.76 4.17
N LEU A 254 10.77 3.03 4.30
CA LEU A 254 10.46 3.63 5.61
C LEU A 254 9.30 2.89 6.32
N VAL A 255 8.28 2.48 5.57
CA VAL A 255 7.20 1.63 6.11
C VAL A 255 7.73 0.28 6.56
N LEU A 256 8.57 -0.37 5.77
CA LEU A 256 9.15 -1.67 6.13
C LEU A 256 10.05 -1.57 7.37
N TYR A 257 10.81 -0.48 7.53
CA TYR A 257 11.54 -0.20 8.78
C TYR A 257 10.59 0.03 9.97
N ALA A 258 9.45 0.70 9.78
CA ALA A 258 8.46 0.86 10.84
C ALA A 258 7.88 -0.50 11.28
N VAL A 259 7.63 -1.43 10.34
CA VAL A 259 7.15 -2.78 10.65
C VAL A 259 8.12 -3.59 11.49
N GLN A 260 9.42 -3.34 11.39
CA GLN A 260 10.41 -4.04 12.23
C GLN A 260 10.26 -3.71 13.73
N SER A 261 9.75 -2.52 14.07
CA SER A 261 9.62 -2.04 15.45
C SER A 261 8.17 -1.80 15.90
N ALA A 262 7.18 -2.09 15.05
CA ALA A 262 5.76 -1.93 15.36
C ALA A 262 4.89 -3.09 14.83
N PRO A 263 3.72 -3.35 15.42
CA PRO A 263 2.78 -4.35 14.91
C PRO A 263 2.26 -3.98 13.51
N ILE A 264 2.13 -4.97 12.63
CA ILE A 264 1.58 -4.81 11.27
C ILE A 264 0.15 -4.28 11.33
N SER A 265 -0.61 -4.74 12.33
CA SER A 265 -1.97 -4.27 12.63
C SER A 265 -2.08 -2.76 12.87
N HIS A 266 -0.98 -2.11 13.28
CA HIS A 266 -0.91 -0.67 13.53
C HIS A 266 -0.31 0.06 12.34
N VAL A 267 0.77 -0.48 11.76
CA VAL A 267 1.46 0.14 10.63
C VAL A 267 0.59 0.15 9.38
N ALA A 268 -0.11 -0.95 9.05
CA ALA A 268 -0.85 -1.07 7.80
C ALA A 268 -1.97 0.00 7.68
N PRO A 269 -2.83 0.23 8.68
CA PRO A 269 -3.76 1.37 8.66
C PRO A 269 -3.06 2.71 8.72
N ALA A 270 -2.01 2.87 9.54
CA ALA A 270 -1.35 4.16 9.68
C ALA A 270 -0.74 4.71 8.37
N ARG A 271 -0.40 3.85 7.40
CA ARG A 271 0.02 4.25 6.05
C ARG A 271 -1.01 5.08 5.29
N GLU A 272 -2.29 4.95 5.63
CA GLU A 272 -3.37 5.72 5.01
C GLU A 272 -3.37 7.20 5.42
N VAL A 273 -2.48 7.61 6.34
CA VAL A 273 -2.14 9.03 6.56
C VAL A 273 -1.68 9.73 5.27
N SER A 274 -1.16 8.99 4.30
CA SER A 274 -0.87 9.52 2.96
C SER A 274 -2.11 10.15 2.30
N MET A 275 -3.31 9.57 2.50
CA MET A 275 -4.55 10.16 1.97
C MET A 275 -4.85 11.53 2.57
N LEU A 276 -4.42 11.81 3.81
CA LEU A 276 -4.50 13.15 4.40
C LEU A 276 -3.66 14.14 3.62
N PHE A 277 -2.38 13.82 3.40
CA PHE A 277 -1.48 14.68 2.65
C PHE A 277 -1.95 14.86 1.21
N ALA A 278 -2.48 13.81 0.57
CA ALA A 278 -3.03 13.91 -0.77
C ALA A 278 -4.26 14.83 -0.81
N ALA A 279 -5.14 14.75 0.19
CA ALA A 279 -6.31 15.64 0.32
C ALA A 279 -5.91 17.09 0.58
N LEU A 280 -4.89 17.34 1.41
CA LEU A 280 -4.38 18.68 1.70
C LEU A 280 -3.67 19.31 0.49
N ILE A 281 -2.76 18.57 -0.15
CA ILE A 281 -1.99 19.06 -1.29
C ILE A 281 -2.90 19.20 -2.54
N GLY A 282 -3.84 18.28 -2.74
CA GLY A 282 -4.79 18.30 -3.85
C GLY A 282 -6.06 19.12 -3.60
N GLY A 283 -6.25 19.67 -2.40
CA GLY A 283 -7.52 20.24 -1.92
C GLY A 283 -8.01 21.48 -2.68
N ARG A 284 -7.12 22.17 -3.39
CA ARG A 284 -7.49 23.35 -4.22
C ARG A 284 -8.27 22.99 -5.50
N LEU A 285 -8.46 21.71 -5.80
CA LEU A 285 -9.12 21.25 -7.04
C LEU A 285 -10.58 20.77 -6.85
N LEU A 286 -11.20 20.96 -5.69
CA LEU A 286 -12.42 20.23 -5.29
C LEU A 286 -13.65 21.14 -5.12
N GLY A 287 -14.79 20.69 -5.69
CA GLY A 287 -16.12 21.30 -5.50
C GLY A 287 -16.63 21.21 -4.05
N GLU A 288 -17.59 22.06 -3.70
CA GLU A 288 -17.96 22.33 -2.29
C GLU A 288 -18.59 21.13 -1.56
N GLY A 289 -19.39 20.30 -2.23
CA GLY A 289 -20.13 19.20 -1.60
C GLY A 289 -19.28 18.06 -1.02
N ASP A 290 -18.09 17.81 -1.55
CA ASP A 290 -17.20 16.74 -1.04
C ASP A 290 -16.27 17.22 0.07
N ARG A 291 -16.18 18.53 0.30
CA ARG A 291 -15.19 19.10 1.24
C ARG A 291 -15.47 18.65 2.67
N ALA A 292 -16.73 18.67 3.09
CA ALA A 292 -17.13 18.28 4.44
C ALA A 292 -16.79 16.81 4.74
N LEU A 293 -17.15 15.89 3.84
CA LEU A 293 -16.86 14.45 3.99
C LEU A 293 -15.35 14.17 4.02
N ARG A 294 -14.57 14.87 3.19
CA ARG A 294 -13.11 14.71 3.18
C ARG A 294 -12.46 15.28 4.44
N ILE A 295 -12.95 16.40 4.99
CA ILE A 295 -12.49 16.95 6.26
C ILE A 295 -12.82 16.00 7.41
N ALA A 296 -14.06 15.50 7.47
CA ALA A 296 -14.47 14.52 8.47
C ALA A 296 -13.60 13.25 8.39
N GLY A 297 -13.43 12.70 7.19
CA GLY A 297 -12.55 11.55 6.98
C GLY A 297 -11.09 11.84 7.34
N ALA A 298 -10.62 13.06 7.10
CA ALA A 298 -9.27 13.46 7.46
C ALA A 298 -9.05 13.50 8.98
N ILE A 299 -10.01 14.05 9.70
CA ILE A 299 -10.01 14.06 11.17
C ILE A 299 -10.04 12.61 11.69
N MET A 300 -10.88 11.75 11.11
CA MET A 300 -10.97 10.35 11.52
C MET A 300 -9.67 9.57 11.32
N ILE A 301 -8.97 9.75 10.18
CA ILE A 301 -7.65 9.14 10.00
C ILE A 301 -6.66 9.72 11.00
N ALA A 302 -6.61 11.04 11.20
CA ALA A 302 -5.66 11.65 12.14
C ALA A 302 -5.85 11.15 13.58
N LEU A 303 -7.10 11.12 14.06
CA LEU A 303 -7.44 10.56 15.37
C LEU A 303 -7.16 9.06 15.43
N GLY A 304 -7.50 8.31 14.38
CA GLY A 304 -7.29 6.87 14.32
C GLY A 304 -5.81 6.49 14.35
N VAL A 305 -4.96 7.20 13.60
CA VAL A 305 -3.49 7.03 13.62
C VAL A 305 -2.91 7.41 14.98
N THR A 306 -3.46 8.44 15.63
CA THR A 306 -3.04 8.82 16.99
C THR A 306 -3.42 7.73 18.00
N ALA A 307 -4.63 7.18 17.92
CA ALA A 307 -5.07 6.06 18.75
C ALA A 307 -4.22 4.80 18.53
N LEU A 308 -3.85 4.50 17.28
CA LEU A 308 -2.88 3.45 16.96
C LEU A 308 -1.48 3.73 17.51
N GLY A 309 -1.08 4.99 17.63
CA GLY A 309 0.20 5.34 18.23
C GLY A 309 0.23 5.11 19.75
N LEU A 310 -0.91 5.37 20.42
CA LEU A 310 -1.03 5.35 21.87
C LEU A 310 -1.51 4.01 22.46
N GLY A 311 -2.24 3.22 21.67
CA GLY A 311 -2.82 1.93 22.07
C GLY A 311 -1.94 0.75 21.75
#